data_AF-A0A3M1A157-F1
#
_entry.id   AF-A0A3M1A157-F1
#
_cell.length_a   1.000
_cell.length_b   1.000
_cell.length_c   1.000
_cell.angle_alpha   90.00
_cell.angle_beta   90.00
_cell.angle_gamma   90.00
#
_symmetry.space_group_name_H-M   'P 1'
#
loop_
_entity.id
_entity.type
_entity.pdbx_description
1 polymer ?
#
loop_
_entity_poly.entity_id
_entity_poly.type
_entity_poly.pdbx_seq_one_letter_code
_entity_poly.pdbx_strand_id
1 'polypeptide(L)'
;APSASAPTAGAESWSIQIAAFQQKWHADSWLAGAEEDYREVFRGLTPRVEETERDRAKYYRIRFGPLPDRKAAMERCAAVRKAGLNCIVVPPGR
;
A
#
# COMPACT_ATOMS: atom_id res chain seq x y z
N ALA A 1 8.45 -7.05 -32.55
CA ALA A 1 7.58 -5.90 -32.19
C ALA A 1 7.76 -5.64 -30.70
N PRO A 2 8.07 -4.41 -30.25
CA PRO A 2 8.14 -4.14 -28.82
C PRO A 2 6.73 -3.96 -28.26
N SER A 3 6.29 -4.87 -27.40
CA SER A 3 5.10 -4.64 -26.57
C SER A 3 5.46 -3.63 -25.50
N ALA A 4 4.92 -2.41 -25.64
CA ALA A 4 4.91 -1.41 -24.59
C ALA A 4 4.08 -1.94 -23.41
N SER A 5 4.76 -2.42 -22.36
CA SER A 5 4.13 -2.64 -21.06
C SER A 5 3.90 -1.27 -20.44
N ALA A 6 2.64 -0.90 -20.25
CA ALA A 6 2.22 0.39 -19.71
C ALA A 6 2.99 0.73 -18.42
N PRO A 7 3.35 2.01 -18.18
CA PRO A 7 3.87 2.40 -16.88
C PRO A 7 2.78 2.09 -15.86
N THR A 8 3.08 1.18 -14.95
CA THR A 8 2.24 0.93 -13.79
C THR A 8 2.29 2.22 -12.97
N ALA A 9 1.29 3.09 -13.14
CA ALA A 9 1.19 4.45 -12.58
C ALA A 9 1.03 4.48 -11.04
N GLY A 10 1.64 3.53 -10.33
CA GLY A 10 1.88 3.62 -8.89
C GLY A 10 3.26 3.11 -8.47
N ALA A 11 4.15 2.80 -9.42
CA ALA A 11 5.53 2.40 -9.10
C ALA A 11 6.46 3.63 -8.91
N GLU A 12 6.07 4.82 -9.34
CA GLU A 12 6.94 6.01 -9.33
C GLU A 12 6.62 7.00 -8.19
N SER A 13 5.66 6.68 -7.32
CA SER A 13 5.26 7.54 -6.21
C SER A 13 5.50 6.86 -4.87
N TRP A 14 5.63 7.66 -3.82
CA TRP A 14 5.70 7.13 -2.47
C TRP A 14 4.36 6.47 -2.10
N SER A 15 4.42 5.47 -1.24
CA SER A 15 3.24 4.84 -0.67
C SER A 15 3.50 4.42 0.77
N ILE A 16 2.44 4.01 1.45
CA ILE A 16 2.53 3.41 2.78
C ILE A 16 1.99 1.99 2.72
N GLN A 17 2.71 1.05 3.30
CA GLN A 17 2.26 -0.33 3.48
C GLN A 17 1.72 -0.51 4.89
N ILE A 18 0.50 -1.01 5.01
CA ILE A 18 -0.22 -1.09 6.29
C ILE A 18 -0.29 -2.53 6.79
N ALA A 19 -0.44 -3.49 5.87
CA ALA A 19 -0.54 -4.90 6.18
C ALA A 19 0.12 -5.77 5.10
N ALA A 20 0.43 -7.02 5.46
CA ALA A 20 0.89 -8.05 4.55
C ALA A 20 0.33 -9.40 4.99
N PHE A 21 -0.32 -10.12 4.07
CA PHE A 21 -0.96 -11.41 4.35
C PHE A 21 -0.37 -12.49 3.47
N GLN A 22 -0.33 -13.75 3.92
CA GLN A 22 0.11 -14.87 3.08
C GLN A 22 -0.97 -15.36 2.11
N GLN A 23 -2.22 -14.95 2.31
CA GLN A 23 -3.37 -15.35 1.49
C GLN A 23 -4.02 -14.13 0.85
N LYS A 24 -4.31 -14.20 -0.45
CA LYS A 24 -4.90 -13.07 -1.20
C LYS A 24 -6.26 -12.66 -0.63
N TRP A 25 -7.11 -13.64 -0.33
CA TRP A 25 -8.46 -13.39 0.16
C TRP A 25 -8.49 -12.68 1.52
N HIS A 26 -7.52 -12.96 2.41
CA HIS A 26 -7.36 -12.21 3.66
C HIS A 26 -6.98 -10.75 3.41
N ALA A 27 -6.08 -10.49 2.45
CA ALA A 27 -5.71 -9.12 2.10
C ALA A 27 -6.90 -8.33 1.52
N ASP A 28 -7.69 -8.99 0.67
CA ASP A 28 -8.88 -8.43 0.05
C ASP A 28 -9.95 -8.09 1.10
N SER A 29 -10.26 -9.05 1.98
CA SER A 29 -11.23 -8.86 3.07
C SER A 29 -10.78 -7.79 4.07
N TRP A 30 -9.50 -7.74 4.41
CA TRP A 30 -8.97 -6.69 5.28
C TRP A 30 -9.08 -5.32 4.62
N LEU A 31 -8.78 -5.24 3.32
CA LEU A 31 -8.84 -3.98 2.58
C LEU A 31 -10.27 -3.43 2.53
N ALA A 32 -11.25 -4.29 2.23
CA ALA A 32 -12.67 -3.91 2.19
C ALA A 32 -13.13 -3.27 3.52
N GLY A 33 -12.77 -3.88 4.66
CA GLY A 33 -13.07 -3.28 5.97
C GLY A 33 -12.29 -1.97 6.20
N ALA A 34 -11.00 -1.95 5.85
CA ALA A 34 -10.17 -0.77 6.09
C ALA A 34 -10.61 0.49 5.32
N GLU A 35 -11.21 0.34 4.13
CA GLU A 35 -11.77 1.45 3.36
C GLU A 35 -12.99 2.09 4.03
N GLU A 36 -13.74 1.33 4.83
CA GLU A 36 -14.84 1.85 5.64
C GLU A 36 -14.33 2.41 6.98
N ASP A 37 -13.65 1.60 7.78
CA ASP A 37 -13.22 1.95 9.15
C ASP A 37 -12.23 3.12 9.21
N TYR A 38 -11.37 3.26 8.19
CA TYR A 38 -10.28 4.24 8.18
C TYR A 38 -10.37 5.21 7.00
N ARG A 39 -11.59 5.43 6.48
CA ARG A 39 -11.85 6.30 5.33
C ARG A 39 -11.19 7.67 5.44
N GLU A 40 -11.24 8.30 6.61
CA GLU A 40 -10.63 9.61 6.83
C GLU A 40 -9.10 9.56 6.76
N VAL A 41 -8.51 8.51 7.35
CA VAL A 41 -7.06 8.30 7.38
C VAL A 41 -6.51 7.99 6.00
N PHE A 42 -7.27 7.32 5.13
CA PHE A 42 -6.85 6.96 3.78
C PHE A 42 -7.37 7.90 2.68
N ARG A 43 -8.19 8.90 3.02
CA ARG A 43 -8.80 9.85 2.06
C ARG A 43 -7.81 10.41 1.05
N GLY A 44 -8.07 10.20 -0.25
CA GLY A 44 -7.21 10.67 -1.34
C GLY A 44 -6.03 9.76 -1.66
N LEU A 45 -5.94 8.59 -1.03
CA LEU A 45 -5.04 7.50 -1.42
C LEU A 45 -5.85 6.37 -2.05
N THR A 46 -5.27 5.74 -3.05
CA THR A 46 -5.79 4.54 -3.68
C THR A 46 -5.12 3.33 -3.04
N PRO A 47 -5.89 2.36 -2.53
CA PRO A 47 -5.34 1.10 -2.07
C PRO A 47 -4.86 0.24 -3.24
N ARG A 48 -3.83 -0.56 -2.99
CA ARG A 48 -3.33 -1.57 -3.91
C ARG A 48 -2.88 -2.79 -3.12
N VAL A 49 -3.32 -3.97 -3.56
CA VAL A 49 -2.77 -5.26 -3.11
C VAL A 49 -1.65 -5.64 -4.08
N GLU A 50 -0.43 -5.72 -3.56
CA GLU A 50 0.75 -6.10 -4.32
C GLU A 50 1.21 -7.51 -3.90
N GLU A 51 1.28 -8.43 -4.87
CA GLU A 51 1.88 -9.75 -4.65
C GLU A 51 3.41 -9.61 -4.68
N THR A 52 4.05 -10.11 -3.63
CA THR A 52 5.51 -10.16 -3.49
C THR A 52 5.92 -11.53 -2.99
N GLU A 53 7.08 -12.02 -3.43
CA GLU A 53 7.68 -13.22 -2.86
C GLU A 53 8.87 -12.83 -1.97
N ARG A 54 8.94 -13.42 -0.78
CA ARG A 54 10.06 -13.23 0.14
C ARG A 54 10.30 -14.54 0.88
N ASP A 55 11.55 -14.99 0.92
CA ASP A 55 11.94 -16.21 1.64
C ASP A 55 11.13 -17.46 1.21
N ARG A 56 10.92 -17.60 -0.11
CA ARG A 56 10.07 -18.66 -0.71
C ARG A 56 8.61 -18.66 -0.25
N ALA A 57 8.14 -17.59 0.38
CA ALA A 57 6.75 -17.39 0.76
C ALA A 57 6.13 -16.22 -0.03
N LYS A 58 4.90 -16.41 -0.48
CA LYS A 58 4.10 -15.36 -1.11
C LYS A 58 3.45 -14.46 -0.06
N TYR A 59 3.44 -13.16 -0.34
CA TYR A 59 2.81 -12.14 0.47
C TYR A 59 2.00 -11.19 -0.39
N TYR A 60 0.79 -10.89 0.07
CA TYR A 60 -0.13 -9.90 -0.46
C TYR A 60 -0.06 -8.67 0.43
N ARG A 61 0.71 -7.68 -0.01
CA ARG A 61 0.98 -6.43 0.73
C ARG A 61 -0.05 -5.39 0.36
N ILE A 62 -0.60 -4.72 1.35
CA ILE A 62 -1.59 -3.67 1.15
C ILE A 62 -0.90 -2.33 1.27
N ARG A 63 -0.87 -1.60 0.16
CA ARG A 63 -0.24 -0.29 0.04
C ARG A 63 -1.29 0.78 -0.30
N PHE A 64 -1.07 2.00 0.18
CA PHE A 64 -1.90 3.16 -0.13
C PHE A 64 -1.01 4.28 -0.70
N GLY A 65 -1.40 4.81 -1.85
CA GLY A 65 -0.69 5.87 -2.56
C GLY A 65 -1.55 6.42 -3.71
N PRO A 66 -1.06 7.37 -4.52
CA PRO A 66 0.29 7.94 -4.48
C PRO A 66 0.44 9.00 -3.38
N LEU A 67 1.65 9.10 -2.84
CA LEU A 67 2.12 10.19 -1.99
C LEU A 67 3.26 10.93 -2.72
N PRO A 68 3.32 12.27 -2.64
CA PRO A 68 4.23 13.07 -3.47
C PRO A 68 5.70 12.90 -3.07
N ASP A 69 5.98 12.73 -1.77
CA ASP A 69 7.34 12.71 -1.25
C ASP A 69 7.44 11.93 0.08
N ARG A 70 8.68 11.72 0.52
CA ARG A 70 8.99 11.00 1.76
C ARG A 70 8.31 11.63 2.98
N LYS A 71 8.24 12.96 3.06
CA LYS A 71 7.66 13.66 4.21
C LYS A 71 6.17 13.40 4.26
N ALA A 72 5.45 13.57 3.15
CA ALA A 72 4.04 13.24 3.05
C ALA A 72 3.76 11.77 3.44
N ALA A 73 4.59 10.83 2.98
CA ALA A 73 4.46 9.43 3.35
C ALA A 73 4.69 9.18 4.84
N MET A 74 5.71 9.81 5.45
CA MET A 74 5.96 9.71 6.90
C MET A 74 4.84 10.32 7.74
N GLU A 75 4.33 11.49 7.38
CA GLU A 75 3.22 12.15 8.07
C GLU A 75 1.96 11.29 8.02
N ARG A 76 1.65 10.75 6.83
CA ARG A 76 0.54 9.82 6.67
C ARG A 76 0.73 8.56 7.49
N CYS A 77 1.93 8.01 7.50
CA CYS A 77 2.25 6.81 8.27
C CYS A 77 2.11 7.06 9.78
N ALA A 78 2.46 8.25 10.27
CA ALA A 78 2.22 8.64 11.65
C ALA A 78 0.72 8.75 11.98
N ALA A 79 -0.10 9.30 11.07
CA ALA A 79 -1.55 9.36 11.25
C ALA A 79 -2.18 7.95 11.31
N VAL A 80 -1.75 7.04 10.43
CA VAL A 80 -2.17 5.63 10.43
C VAL A 80 -1.82 4.94 11.76
N ARG A 81 -0.60 5.17 12.26
CA ARG A 81 -0.17 4.62 13.55
C ARG A 81 -0.95 5.17 14.74
N LYS A 82 -1.35 6.44 14.70
CA LYS A 82 -2.25 7.04 15.70
C LYS A 82 -3.65 6.43 15.68
N ALA A 83 -4.10 5.93 14.53
CA ALA A 83 -5.35 5.18 14.39
C ALA A 83 -5.23 3.70 14.83
N GLY A 84 -4.07 3.28 15.36
CA GLY A 84 -3.87 1.93 15.88
C GLY A 84 -3.37 0.90 14.86
N LEU A 85 -3.12 1.32 13.62
CA LEU A 85 -2.64 0.46 12.55
C LEU A 85 -1.10 0.45 12.45
N ASN A 86 -0.54 -0.63 11.92
CA ASN A 86 0.88 -0.65 11.57
C ASN A 86 1.12 0.14 10.28
N CYS A 87 2.31 0.70 10.09
CA CYS A 87 2.63 1.37 8.85
C CYS A 87 4.13 1.39 8.54
N ILE A 88 4.46 1.16 7.27
CA ILE A 88 5.81 1.22 6.70
C ILE A 88 5.78 2.17 5.51
N VAL A 89 6.71 3.14 5.48
CA VAL A 89 6.90 4.00 4.30
C VAL A 89 7.60 3.23 3.20
N VAL A 90 7.03 3.27 2.00
CA VAL A 90 7.54 2.61 0.80
C VAL A 90 7.99 3.68 -0.21
N PRO A 91 9.28 3.71 -0.59
CA PRO A 91 9.76 4.62 -1.64
C PRO A 91 9.26 4.18 -3.02
N PRO A 92 9.29 5.08 -4.01
CA PRO A 92 9.03 4.70 -5.39
C PRO A 92 10.02 3.62 -5.86
N GLY A 93 9.55 2.71 -6.71
CA GLY A 93 10.34 1.66 -7.35
C GLY A 93 10.64 0.44 -6.47
N ARG A 94 9.97 0.27 -5.32
CA ARG A 94 10.17 -0.84 -4.38
C ARG A 94 8.88 -1.63 -4.14
#